data_AF-A0A949SR19-F1
#
_entry.id   AF-A0A949SR19-F1
#
_cell.length_a   1.000
_cell.length_b   1.000
_cell.length_c   1.000
_cell.angle_alpha   90.00
_cell.angle_beta   90.00
_cell.angle_gamma   90.00
#
_symmetry.space_group_name_H-M   'P 1'
#
loop_
_entity.id
_entity.type
_entity.pdbx_description
1 polymer ?
#
loop_
_entity_poly.entity_id
_entity_poly.type
_entity_poly.pdbx_seq_one_letter_code
_entity_poly.pdbx_strand_id
1 'polypeptide(L)'
;MGTVKILTALFCITVVVGLCTSASGQTKRAIRQVCGDPTAKCAAAENFQPYDLAFETGADWVIVQSKPFYGIVLKSVKVPDWGDCAKPSFPESERLEIQELFPKNKVFAQNCVEPGTNYYTGTADKTALIGVFAGNTLREANAFLKKVQATGKFKNVRVRKMRIEINGT
;
A
#
# COMPACT_ATOMS: atom_id res chain seq x y z
N MET A 1 46.28 74.45 14.79
CA MET A 1 46.76 73.51 13.74
C MET A 1 46.95 72.15 14.38
N GLY A 2 46.13 71.17 13.98
CA GLY A 2 46.19 69.79 14.47
C GLY A 2 45.13 68.98 13.74
N THR A 3 45.58 68.03 12.93
CA THR A 3 44.86 67.40 11.81
C THR A 3 43.80 66.38 12.22
N VAL A 4 42.64 66.42 11.56
CA VAL A 4 41.57 65.42 11.57
C VAL A 4 41.98 64.20 10.73
N LYS A 5 41.92 62.99 11.32
CA LYS A 5 41.86 61.71 10.62
C LYS A 5 41.15 60.66 11.48
N ILE A 6 39.89 60.33 11.17
CA ILE A 6 39.23 59.07 11.59
C ILE A 6 38.37 58.63 10.40
N LEU A 7 38.95 57.86 9.48
CA LEU A 7 38.84 56.41 9.35
C LEU A 7 37.40 55.92 9.08
N THR A 8 37.11 55.78 7.78
CA THR A 8 36.02 54.99 7.23
C THR A 8 36.31 53.51 7.46
N ALA A 9 35.37 52.74 8.01
CA ALA A 9 35.43 51.28 7.97
C ALA A 9 34.04 50.66 7.80
N LEU A 10 33.94 49.87 6.71
CA LEU A 10 32.82 49.12 6.18
C LEU A 10 31.99 48.35 7.22
N PHE A 11 30.67 48.44 7.09
CA PHE A 11 29.72 47.51 7.73
C PHE A 11 29.48 46.33 6.78
N CYS A 12 30.07 45.18 7.09
CA CYS A 12 29.82 43.91 6.40
C CYS A 12 28.42 43.41 6.74
N ILE A 13 27.51 43.40 5.75
CA ILE A 13 26.21 42.74 5.84
C ILE A 13 26.41 41.24 5.61
N THR A 14 26.36 40.45 6.68
CA THR A 14 26.32 38.99 6.64
C THR A 14 24.91 38.52 6.29
N VAL A 15 24.73 38.03 5.06
CA VAL A 15 23.51 37.35 4.61
C VAL A 15 23.55 35.91 5.10
N VAL A 16 22.69 35.58 6.07
CA VAL A 16 22.44 34.20 6.53
C VAL A 16 21.38 33.59 5.63
N VAL A 17 21.78 32.82 4.61
CA VAL A 17 20.86 31.98 3.84
C VAL A 17 20.71 30.64 4.57
N GLY A 18 19.55 30.45 5.19
CA GLY A 18 19.19 29.25 5.94
C GLY A 18 19.10 28.00 5.06
N LEU A 19 19.68 26.90 5.57
CA LEU A 19 19.57 25.56 5.01
C LEU A 19 18.11 25.08 5.01
N CYS A 20 17.56 24.79 3.83
CA CYS A 20 16.41 23.90 3.70
C CYS A 20 16.93 22.49 3.37
N THR A 21 17.33 21.73 4.38
CA THR A 21 17.55 20.29 4.25
C THR A 21 16.21 19.58 4.31
N SER A 22 15.68 19.21 3.14
CA SER A 22 14.52 18.32 3.02
C SER A 22 14.90 16.91 3.49
N ALA A 23 14.87 16.67 4.80
CA ALA A 23 15.01 15.34 5.36
C ALA A 23 13.76 14.51 5.02
N SER A 24 13.80 13.81 3.88
CA SER A 24 12.86 12.73 3.59
C SER A 24 13.18 11.56 4.51
N GLY A 25 12.67 11.61 5.75
CA GLY A 25 12.86 10.55 6.72
C GLY A 25 12.21 9.26 6.24
N GLN A 26 13.01 8.34 5.69
CA GLN A 26 12.60 6.96 5.50
C GLN A 26 12.47 6.31 6.88
N THR A 27 11.29 6.39 7.48
CA THR A 27 10.96 5.56 8.64
C THR A 27 11.03 4.11 8.14
N LYS A 28 11.97 3.31 8.66
CA LYS A 28 12.04 1.88 8.36
C LYS A 28 10.65 1.29 8.62
N ARG A 29 9.97 0.81 7.56
CA ARG A 29 8.65 0.17 7.72
C ARG A 29 8.81 -0.99 8.69
N ALA A 30 7.88 -1.09 9.64
CA ALA A 30 7.90 -2.20 10.57
C ALA A 30 7.80 -3.53 9.78
N ILE A 31 8.55 -4.54 10.20
CA ILE A 31 8.54 -5.87 9.57
C ILE A 31 7.09 -6.36 9.44
N ARG A 32 6.78 -7.02 8.31
CA ARG A 32 5.44 -7.54 7.96
C ARG A 32 4.35 -6.50 7.72
N GLN A 33 4.70 -5.21 7.60
CA GLN A 33 3.75 -4.18 7.22
C GLN A 33 3.37 -4.29 5.75
N VAL A 34 2.08 -4.16 5.43
CA VAL A 34 1.57 -4.21 4.06
C VAL A 34 1.93 -2.94 3.29
N CYS A 35 2.35 -3.12 2.04
CA CYS A 35 2.59 -2.06 1.06
C CYS A 35 1.29 -1.65 0.37
N GLY A 36 0.51 -0.82 1.06
CA GLY A 36 -0.82 -0.43 0.63
C GLY A 36 -0.92 0.74 -0.36
N ASP A 37 0.17 1.48 -0.60
CA ASP A 37 0.22 2.59 -1.57
C ASP A 37 1.19 2.18 -2.71
N PRO A 38 0.70 2.00 -3.95
CA PRO A 38 1.52 1.58 -5.08
C PRO A 38 2.47 2.68 -5.59
N THR A 39 2.23 3.94 -5.21
CA THR A 39 3.08 5.08 -5.60
C THR A 39 4.25 5.28 -4.64
N ALA A 40 4.21 4.63 -3.47
CA ALA A 40 5.30 4.66 -2.50
C ALA A 40 6.27 3.50 -2.76
N LYS A 41 7.58 3.78 -2.69
CA LYS A 41 8.60 2.73 -2.77
C LYS A 41 8.38 1.67 -1.68
N CYS A 42 8.30 0.41 -2.09
CA CYS A 42 8.19 -0.75 -1.22
C CYS A 42 9.25 -1.77 -1.66
N ALA A 43 10.22 -2.07 -0.80
CA ALA A 43 11.29 -2.99 -1.13
C ALA A 43 10.76 -4.41 -1.39
N ALA A 44 9.78 -4.85 -0.60
CA ALA A 44 9.16 -6.15 -0.79
C ALA A 44 8.46 -6.33 -2.15
N ALA A 45 8.03 -5.27 -2.84
CA ALA A 45 7.16 -5.37 -4.01
C ALA A 45 7.75 -6.14 -5.20
N GLU A 46 9.07 -6.21 -5.32
CA GLU A 46 9.77 -6.90 -6.41
C GLU A 46 9.55 -8.43 -6.39
N ASN A 47 9.17 -9.00 -5.24
CA ASN A 47 8.97 -10.44 -5.06
C ASN A 47 7.50 -10.88 -5.20
N PHE A 48 6.60 -9.97 -5.59
CA PHE A 48 5.15 -10.20 -5.60
C PHE A 48 4.58 -9.99 -7.00
N GLN A 49 3.45 -10.64 -7.29
CA GLN A 49 2.77 -10.43 -8.56
C GLN A 49 2.18 -9.01 -8.64
N PRO A 50 1.92 -8.47 -9.84
CA PRO A 50 1.32 -7.14 -9.99
C PRO A 50 -0.02 -6.98 -9.26
N TYR A 51 -0.79 -8.05 -9.09
CA TYR A 51 -2.08 -8.05 -8.40
C TYR A 51 -2.00 -8.34 -6.90
N ASP A 52 -0.81 -8.53 -6.35
CA ASP A 52 -0.61 -8.83 -4.94
C ASP A 52 -0.47 -7.57 -4.07
N LEU A 53 -0.91 -7.68 -2.81
CA LEU A 53 -0.41 -6.82 -1.76
C LEU A 53 0.94 -7.36 -1.27
N ALA A 54 2.00 -6.63 -1.58
CA ALA A 54 3.32 -6.92 -1.05
C ALA A 54 3.42 -6.58 0.44
N PHE A 55 4.29 -7.29 1.15
CA PHE A 55 4.66 -6.97 2.53
C PHE A 55 6.05 -7.53 2.83
N GLU A 56 6.73 -6.96 3.82
CA GLU A 56 8.07 -7.42 4.20
C GLU A 56 8.01 -8.84 4.81
N THR A 57 8.48 -9.84 4.07
CA THR A 57 8.48 -11.25 4.48
C THR A 57 9.66 -11.60 5.40
N GLY A 58 10.79 -10.88 5.26
CA GLY A 58 12.08 -11.28 5.84
C GLY A 58 12.80 -12.33 4.97
N ALA A 59 13.96 -12.80 5.44
CA ALA A 59 14.70 -13.89 4.82
C ALA A 59 14.16 -15.26 5.28
N ASP A 60 14.30 -16.29 4.42
CA ASP A 60 14.09 -17.72 4.73
C ASP A 60 12.75 -18.05 5.40
N TRP A 61 11.65 -17.81 4.69
CA TRP A 61 10.31 -18.13 5.18
C TRP A 61 9.75 -19.40 4.53
N VAL A 62 9.28 -20.34 5.37
CA VAL A 62 8.44 -21.47 4.95
C VAL A 62 6.97 -21.07 5.03
N ILE A 63 6.55 -20.41 6.11
CA ILE A 63 5.21 -19.83 6.25
C ILE A 63 5.37 -18.43 6.83
N VAL A 64 4.77 -17.43 6.17
CA VAL A 64 4.83 -16.04 6.64
C VAL A 64 3.46 -15.36 6.54
N GLN A 65 3.19 -14.48 7.51
CA GLN A 65 1.96 -13.70 7.55
C GLN A 65 2.27 -12.21 7.69
N SER A 66 1.45 -11.39 7.04
CA SER A 66 1.49 -9.94 7.23
C SER A 66 0.94 -9.55 8.61
N LYS A 67 1.22 -8.32 9.05
CA LYS A 67 0.41 -7.68 10.08
C LYS A 67 -1.05 -7.56 9.61
N PRO A 68 -2.03 -7.55 10.52
CA PRO A 68 -3.40 -7.24 10.16
C PRO A 68 -3.50 -5.87 9.50
N PHE A 69 -4.35 -5.78 8.49
CA PHE A 69 -4.73 -4.54 7.83
C PHE A 69 -6.24 -4.52 7.60
N TYR A 70 -6.75 -3.41 7.07
CA TYR A 70 -8.13 -3.30 6.65
C TYR A 70 -8.20 -3.15 5.14
N GLY A 71 -9.01 -3.99 4.52
CA GLY A 71 -9.35 -3.94 3.09
C GLY A 71 -10.83 -3.71 2.88
N ILE A 72 -11.20 -3.31 1.68
CA ILE A 72 -12.59 -3.33 1.21
C ILE A 72 -12.65 -4.31 0.05
N VAL A 73 -13.44 -5.36 0.21
CA VAL A 73 -13.74 -6.31 -0.88
C VAL A 73 -14.75 -5.64 -1.81
N LEU A 74 -14.33 -5.38 -3.05
CA LEU A 74 -15.11 -4.65 -4.05
C LEU A 74 -16.05 -5.58 -4.80
N LYS A 75 -15.53 -6.72 -5.25
CA LYS A 75 -16.29 -7.82 -5.85
C LYS A 75 -15.75 -9.14 -5.33
N SER A 76 -16.60 -10.14 -5.28
CA SER A 76 -16.23 -11.51 -4.91
C SER A 76 -17.17 -12.52 -5.56
N VAL A 77 -16.65 -13.67 -5.95
CA VAL A 77 -17.43 -14.79 -6.49
C VAL A 77 -16.98 -16.09 -5.84
N LYS A 78 -17.94 -16.97 -5.55
CA LYS A 78 -17.62 -18.33 -5.09
C LYS A 78 -17.03 -19.12 -6.24
N VAL A 79 -15.96 -19.85 -5.96
CA VAL A 79 -15.27 -20.67 -6.95
C VAL A 79 -15.20 -22.12 -6.45
N PRO A 80 -15.21 -23.11 -7.37
CA PRO A 80 -14.89 -24.48 -7.01
C PRO A 80 -13.48 -24.57 -6.42
N ASP A 81 -13.32 -25.38 -5.38
CA ASP A 81 -12.07 -25.58 -4.62
C ASP A 81 -11.38 -24.29 -4.22
N TRP A 82 -10.34 -23.88 -4.95
CA TRP A 82 -9.62 -22.65 -4.69
C TRP A 82 -9.39 -21.83 -5.95
N GLY A 83 -10.27 -21.97 -6.97
CA GLY A 83 -10.17 -21.23 -8.22
C GLY A 83 -9.16 -21.79 -9.23
N ASP A 84 -9.04 -21.13 -10.38
CA ASP A 84 -8.13 -21.50 -11.48
C ASP A 84 -7.30 -20.26 -11.85
N CYS A 85 -5.99 -20.32 -11.62
CA CYS A 85 -5.08 -19.20 -11.90
C CYS A 85 -4.98 -18.88 -13.39
N ALA A 86 -5.20 -19.86 -14.27
CA ALA A 86 -5.19 -19.67 -15.72
C ALA A 86 -6.51 -19.06 -16.22
N LYS A 87 -7.58 -19.09 -15.40
CA LYS A 87 -8.90 -18.51 -15.71
C LYS A 87 -9.36 -17.59 -14.59
N PRO A 88 -8.70 -16.43 -14.42
CA PRO A 88 -8.99 -15.52 -13.32
C PRO A 88 -10.42 -14.96 -13.41
N SER A 89 -11.14 -14.95 -12.28
CA SER A 89 -12.46 -14.31 -12.17
C SER A 89 -12.38 -12.78 -12.27
N PHE A 90 -11.23 -12.21 -11.89
CA PHE A 90 -10.90 -10.79 -11.93
C PHE A 90 -9.56 -10.64 -12.67
N PRO A 91 -9.58 -10.43 -14.00
CA PRO A 91 -8.37 -10.30 -14.81
C PRO A 91 -7.60 -9.02 -14.47
N GLU A 92 -6.32 -8.99 -14.82
CA GLU A 92 -5.44 -7.85 -14.54
C GLU A 92 -5.93 -6.53 -15.16
N SER A 93 -6.58 -6.59 -16.34
CA SER A 93 -7.21 -5.43 -16.96
C SER A 93 -8.27 -4.79 -16.05
N GLU A 94 -9.15 -5.59 -15.45
CA GLU A 94 -10.14 -5.09 -14.49
C GLU A 94 -9.46 -4.49 -13.26
N ARG A 95 -8.40 -5.14 -12.76
CA ARG A 95 -7.64 -4.61 -11.62
C ARG A 95 -7.05 -3.23 -11.92
N LEU A 96 -6.50 -3.04 -13.11
CA LEU A 96 -5.91 -1.76 -13.55
C LEU A 96 -6.98 -0.67 -13.68
N GLU A 97 -8.13 -0.96 -14.29
CA GLU A 97 -9.26 -0.01 -14.36
C GLU A 97 -9.73 0.45 -12.97
N ILE A 98 -9.78 -0.48 -12.00
CA ILE A 98 -10.14 -0.15 -10.62
C ILE A 98 -9.00 0.62 -9.93
N GLN A 99 -7.73 0.30 -10.24
CA GLN A 99 -6.56 0.98 -9.69
C GLN A 99 -6.53 2.47 -10.03
N GLU A 100 -7.02 2.85 -11.22
CA GLU A 100 -7.17 4.25 -11.65
C GLU A 100 -8.13 5.04 -10.75
N LEU A 101 -9.17 4.39 -10.21
CA LEU A 101 -10.12 5.03 -9.27
C LEU A 101 -9.49 5.28 -7.91
N PHE A 102 -8.46 4.51 -7.56
CA PHE A 102 -7.84 4.52 -6.23
C PHE A 102 -6.31 4.58 -6.32
N PRO A 103 -5.72 5.63 -6.93
CA PRO A 103 -4.31 5.63 -7.32
C PRO A 103 -3.32 5.51 -6.15
N LYS A 104 -3.73 5.87 -4.92
CA LYS A 104 -2.91 5.77 -3.70
C LYS A 104 -3.24 4.57 -2.82
N ASN A 105 -4.13 3.70 -3.27
CA ASN A 105 -4.57 2.52 -2.53
C ASN A 105 -4.46 1.32 -3.45
N LYS A 106 -3.55 0.40 -3.13
CA LYS A 106 -3.28 -0.77 -3.95
C LYS A 106 -4.55 -1.62 -4.08
N VAL A 107 -4.95 -1.84 -5.32
CA VAL A 107 -5.99 -2.79 -5.69
C VAL A 107 -5.31 -4.13 -5.88
N PHE A 108 -5.84 -5.15 -5.21
CA PHE A 108 -5.31 -6.50 -5.18
C PHE A 108 -6.39 -7.52 -5.55
N ALA A 109 -5.97 -8.67 -6.04
CA ALA A 109 -6.87 -9.75 -6.40
C ALA A 109 -6.37 -11.10 -5.88
N GLN A 110 -7.32 -11.97 -5.53
CA GLN A 110 -7.10 -13.39 -5.32
C GLN A 110 -8.04 -14.11 -6.27
N ASN A 111 -7.50 -14.66 -7.35
CA ASN A 111 -8.27 -15.45 -8.32
C ASN A 111 -8.23 -16.93 -8.03
N CYS A 112 -7.14 -17.35 -7.39
CA CYS A 112 -6.86 -18.72 -7.02
C CYS A 112 -5.96 -18.76 -5.77
N VAL A 113 -5.66 -19.94 -5.23
CA VAL A 113 -4.66 -20.13 -4.17
C VAL A 113 -3.69 -21.23 -4.58
N GLU A 114 -2.42 -20.88 -4.77
CA GLU A 114 -1.32 -21.81 -5.08
C GLU A 114 -0.15 -21.63 -4.08
N PRO A 115 0.69 -22.65 -3.89
CA PRO A 115 1.91 -22.51 -3.10
C PRO A 115 2.78 -21.32 -3.52
N GLY A 116 3.35 -20.63 -2.53
CA GLY A 116 4.19 -19.45 -2.76
C GLY A 116 3.43 -18.18 -3.18
N THR A 117 2.10 -18.23 -3.33
CA THR A 117 1.26 -17.07 -3.67
C THR A 117 0.53 -16.52 -2.44
N ASN A 118 0.05 -15.28 -2.56
CA ASN A 118 -0.73 -14.64 -1.50
C ASN A 118 -2.09 -15.30 -1.29
N TYR A 119 -2.36 -15.64 -0.04
CA TYR A 119 -3.69 -16.03 0.46
C TYR A 119 -4.23 -14.95 1.42
N TYR A 120 -5.47 -14.50 1.20
CA TYR A 120 -6.07 -13.41 1.97
C TYR A 120 -7.13 -13.91 2.96
N THR A 121 -6.79 -13.92 4.24
CA THR A 121 -7.73 -14.29 5.32
C THR A 121 -8.60 -13.12 5.78
N GLY A 122 -9.66 -13.42 6.54
CA GLY A 122 -10.70 -12.46 6.91
C GLY A 122 -11.77 -12.25 5.83
N THR A 123 -11.78 -13.14 4.83
CA THR A 123 -12.77 -13.24 3.76
C THR A 123 -13.41 -14.63 3.76
N ALA A 124 -14.37 -14.90 2.89
CA ALA A 124 -15.01 -16.21 2.84
C ALA A 124 -14.12 -17.23 2.11
N ASP A 125 -14.04 -18.45 2.61
CA ASP A 125 -13.30 -19.55 1.96
C ASP A 125 -13.80 -19.80 0.53
N LYS A 126 -12.94 -20.37 -0.32
CA LYS A 126 -13.26 -20.75 -1.71
C LYS A 126 -13.91 -19.61 -2.50
N THR A 127 -13.31 -18.43 -2.39
CA THR A 127 -13.84 -17.20 -2.96
C THR A 127 -12.72 -16.49 -3.71
N ALA A 128 -12.97 -16.23 -4.99
CA ALA A 128 -12.17 -15.26 -5.72
C ALA A 128 -12.64 -13.85 -5.32
N LEU A 129 -11.72 -12.92 -5.19
CA LEU A 129 -12.03 -11.54 -4.82
C LEU A 129 -11.10 -10.54 -5.49
N ILE A 130 -11.62 -9.33 -5.65
CA ILE A 130 -10.83 -8.13 -5.92
C ILE A 130 -11.16 -7.10 -4.84
N GLY A 131 -10.11 -6.55 -4.25
CA GLY A 131 -10.19 -5.66 -3.10
C GLY A 131 -9.23 -4.50 -3.22
N VAL A 132 -9.40 -3.55 -2.32
CA VAL A 132 -8.52 -2.38 -2.20
C VAL A 132 -8.04 -2.23 -0.77
N PHE A 133 -6.75 -1.96 -0.60
CA PHE A 133 -6.18 -1.65 0.71
C PHE A 133 -6.81 -0.36 1.26
N ALA A 134 -7.42 -0.44 2.43
CA ALA A 134 -8.19 0.66 3.02
C ALA A 134 -7.50 1.33 4.22
N GLY A 135 -6.41 0.75 4.73
CA GLY A 135 -5.61 1.33 5.80
C GLY A 135 -5.12 0.30 6.81
N ASN A 136 -4.30 0.77 7.75
CA ASN A 136 -3.80 -0.03 8.86
C ASN A 136 -4.71 0.08 10.09
N THR A 137 -5.58 1.08 10.12
CA THR A 137 -6.55 1.29 11.20
C THR A 137 -7.99 1.24 10.69
N LEU A 138 -8.93 0.86 11.57
CA LEU A 138 -10.35 0.86 11.24
C LEU A 138 -10.86 2.28 10.88
N ARG A 139 -10.28 3.31 11.52
CA ARG A 139 -10.61 4.72 11.24
C ARG A 139 -10.23 5.11 9.81
N GLU A 140 -9.02 4.79 9.37
CA GLU A 140 -8.58 5.00 7.98
C GLU A 140 -9.50 4.27 7.00
N ALA A 141 -9.80 3.01 7.29
CA ALA A 141 -10.63 2.18 6.43
C ALA A 141 -12.08 2.70 6.30
N ASN A 142 -12.68 3.16 7.40
CA ASN A 142 -14.02 3.75 7.37
C ASN A 142 -14.03 5.10 6.64
N ALA A 143 -12.97 5.90 6.76
CA ALA A 143 -12.83 7.13 5.97
C ALA A 143 -12.69 6.81 4.48
N PHE A 144 -11.93 5.79 4.13
CA PHE A 144 -11.75 5.35 2.75
C PHE A 144 -13.00 4.69 2.17
N LEU A 145 -13.77 3.94 2.97
CA LEU A 145 -15.04 3.32 2.56
C LEU A 145 -16.00 4.36 1.98
N LYS A 146 -16.09 5.55 2.59
CA LYS A 146 -16.92 6.65 2.07
C LYS A 146 -16.50 7.07 0.66
N LYS A 147 -15.20 7.09 0.36
CA LYS A 147 -14.68 7.39 -0.98
C LYS A 147 -15.03 6.30 -1.98
N VAL A 148 -14.90 5.03 -1.58
CA VAL A 148 -15.32 3.89 -2.42
C VAL A 148 -16.82 3.95 -2.72
N GLN A 149 -17.65 4.20 -1.71
CA GLN A 149 -19.10 4.32 -1.87
C GLN A 149 -19.50 5.51 -2.75
N ALA A 150 -18.80 6.65 -2.63
CA ALA A 150 -19.05 7.83 -3.44
C ALA A 150 -18.80 7.60 -4.95
N THR A 151 -18.05 6.56 -5.33
CA THR A 151 -17.91 6.19 -6.75
C THR A 151 -19.22 5.69 -7.37
N GLY A 152 -20.16 5.17 -6.55
CA GLY A 152 -21.38 4.51 -7.02
C GLY A 152 -21.16 3.20 -7.80
N LYS A 153 -19.90 2.80 -8.07
CA LYS A 153 -19.57 1.63 -8.90
C LYS A 153 -19.69 0.30 -8.16
N PHE A 154 -19.50 0.30 -6.84
CA PHE A 154 -19.47 -0.92 -6.03
C PHE A 154 -20.62 -0.95 -5.03
N LYS A 155 -21.47 -1.97 -5.11
CA LYS A 155 -22.65 -2.14 -4.25
C LYS A 155 -22.32 -2.97 -3.01
N ASN A 156 -22.90 -2.62 -1.87
CA ASN A 156 -22.81 -3.40 -0.60
C ASN A 156 -21.37 -3.66 -0.10
N VAL A 157 -20.43 -2.79 -0.45
CA VAL A 157 -19.05 -2.86 0.02
C VAL A 157 -18.96 -2.57 1.51
N ARG A 158 -18.06 -3.28 2.20
CA ARG A 158 -17.82 -3.12 3.64
C ARG A 158 -16.34 -3.29 3.97
N VAL A 159 -15.91 -2.69 5.06
CA VAL A 159 -14.56 -2.89 5.60
C VAL A 159 -14.42 -4.32 6.14
N ARG A 160 -13.27 -4.92 5.87
CA ARG A 160 -12.84 -6.22 6.39
C ARG A 160 -11.47 -6.07 7.05
N LYS A 161 -11.29 -6.69 8.22
CA LYS A 161 -9.97 -6.89 8.79
C LYS A 161 -9.36 -8.13 8.13
N MET A 162 -8.20 -7.99 7.53
CA MET A 162 -7.58 -9.00 6.67
C MET A 162 -6.12 -9.24 7.07
N ARG A 163 -5.57 -10.37 6.63
CA ARG A 163 -4.12 -10.66 6.61
C ARG A 163 -3.76 -11.30 5.28
N ILE A 164 -2.50 -11.16 4.90
CA ILE A 164 -1.91 -11.95 3.81
C ILE A 164 -1.11 -13.07 4.45
N GLU A 165 -1.26 -14.27 3.92
CA GLU A 165 -0.50 -15.46 4.29
C GLU A 165 0.17 -16.02 3.03
N ILE A 166 1.43 -16.42 3.14
CA ILE A 166 2.13 -17.13 2.09
C ILE A 166 2.66 -18.42 2.69
N ASN A 167 2.38 -19.54 2.03
CA ASN A 167 2.92 -20.84 2.37
C ASN A 167 3.87 -21.26 1.25
N GLY A 168 5.17 -21.18 1.53
CA GLY A 168 6.23 -21.73 0.70
C GLY A 168 6.24 -23.24 0.91
N THR A 169 5.75 -23.98 -0.08
CA THR A 169 5.94 -25.43 -0.14
C THR A 169 7.40 -25.81 -0.19
#